data_AF-A0A973TL59-F1
#
_entry.id   AF-A0A973TL59-F1
#
_cell.length_a   1.000
_cell.length_b   1.000
_cell.length_c   1.000
_cell.angle_alpha   90.00
_cell.angle_beta   90.00
_cell.angle_gamma   90.00
#
_symmetry.space_group_name_H-M   'P 1'
#
loop_
_entity.id
_entity.type
_entity.pdbx_description
1 polymer ?
#
loop_
_entity_poly.entity_id
_entity_poly.type
_entity_poly.pdbx_seq_one_letter_code
_entity_poly.pdbx_strand_id
1 'polypeptide(L)'
;MTDDLKQSALDYHRLEPRGKIKVVPTKPMVTQRDLSLAYSPGVAYACEAIVADPKEAGSVTARGNLVAVITNGTAVLGLGDIGPLAGKPVMEGKGVLFQKFAGIDV
;
A
#
# COMPACT_ATOMS: atom_id res chain seq x y z
N MET A 1 -0.53 33.93 4.64
CA MET A 1 -1.24 32.92 3.84
C MET A 1 -0.35 31.71 3.53
N THR A 2 0.90 31.88 3.12
CA THR A 2 1.84 30.77 2.86
C THR A 2 2.25 29.97 4.11
N ASP A 3 2.46 30.64 5.24
CA ASP A 3 2.78 29.96 6.51
C ASP A 3 1.64 29.07 7.03
N ASP A 4 0.39 29.47 6.77
CA ASP A 4 -0.79 28.73 7.17
C ASP A 4 -0.93 27.42 6.38
N LEU A 5 -0.66 27.45 5.06
CA LEU A 5 -0.67 26.25 4.23
C LEU A 5 0.46 25.28 4.62
N LYS A 6 1.65 25.80 4.91
CA LYS A 6 2.79 24.98 5.33
C LYS A 6 2.47 24.21 6.61
N GLN A 7 1.99 24.92 7.63
CA GLN A 7 1.64 24.30 8.90
C GLN A 7 0.50 23.30 8.74
N SER A 8 -0.56 23.68 8.03
CA SER A 8 -1.70 22.79 7.71
C SER A 8 -1.27 21.52 6.98
N ALA A 9 -0.35 21.61 6.02
CA ALA A 9 0.16 20.44 5.30
C ALA A 9 0.95 19.51 6.24
N LEU A 10 1.76 20.05 7.14
CA LEU A 10 2.50 19.24 8.12
C LEU A 10 1.55 18.58 9.11
N ASP A 11 0.57 19.31 9.62
CA ASP A 11 -0.41 18.78 10.57
C ASP A 11 -1.28 17.70 9.93
N TYR A 12 -1.69 17.89 8.68
CA TYR A 12 -2.39 16.86 7.90
C TYR A 12 -1.60 15.55 7.81
N HIS A 13 -0.28 15.58 7.57
CA HIS A 13 0.53 14.35 7.49
C HIS A 13 0.87 13.75 8.86
N ARG A 14 0.77 14.53 9.94
CA ARG A 14 1.06 14.11 11.32
C ARG A 14 -0.17 13.63 12.08
N LEU A 15 -1.37 13.95 11.58
CA LEU A 15 -2.63 13.46 12.15
C LEU A 15 -2.61 11.94 12.21
N GLU A 16 -3.12 11.36 13.29
CA GLU A 16 -3.17 9.91 13.44
C GLU A 16 -4.32 9.31 12.61
N PRO A 17 -4.08 8.17 11.91
CA PRO A 17 -2.80 7.51 11.74
C PRO A 17 -1.86 8.29 10.81
N ARG A 18 -0.58 8.42 11.19
CA ARG A 18 0.41 9.20 10.43
C ARG A 18 0.59 8.71 9.00
N GLY A 19 0.91 9.65 8.12
CA GLY A 19 1.02 9.38 6.68
C GLY A 19 -0.35 9.32 6.02
N LYS A 20 -0.40 8.79 4.80
CA LYS A 20 -1.63 8.81 3.98
C LYS A 20 -2.15 7.44 3.58
N ILE A 21 -1.45 6.38 3.95
CA ILE A 21 -1.78 5.00 3.57
C ILE A 21 -1.82 4.09 4.80
N LYS A 22 -2.60 3.02 4.71
CA LYS A 22 -2.67 1.95 5.71
C LYS A 22 -2.97 0.62 5.03
N VAL A 23 -2.54 -0.49 5.64
CA VAL A 23 -2.94 -1.84 5.22
C VAL A 23 -4.16 -2.26 6.02
N VAL A 24 -5.21 -2.72 5.33
CA VAL A 24 -6.44 -3.21 5.96
C VAL A 24 -6.69 -4.64 5.49
N PRO A 25 -6.98 -5.59 6.40
CA PRO A 25 -7.33 -6.94 6.00
C PRO A 25 -8.62 -6.99 5.18
N THR A 26 -8.65 -7.83 4.14
CA THR A 26 -9.82 -8.02 3.28
C THR A 26 -10.65 -9.25 3.64
N LYS A 27 -10.12 -10.12 4.51
CA LYS A 27 -10.76 -11.37 4.96
C LYS A 27 -11.00 -11.34 6.47
N PRO A 28 -12.07 -11.99 6.98
CA PRO A 28 -12.27 -12.15 8.42
C PRO A 28 -11.09 -12.86 9.07
N MET A 29 -10.78 -12.49 10.32
CA MET A 29 -9.71 -13.09 11.14
C MET A 29 -10.13 -13.16 12.61
N VAL A 30 -11.41 -13.46 12.86
CA VAL A 30 -12.02 -13.33 14.20
C VAL A 30 -12.02 -14.67 14.93
N THR A 31 -12.14 -15.78 14.19
CA THR A 31 -12.24 -17.13 14.74
C THR A 31 -10.96 -17.94 14.53
N GLN A 32 -10.78 -19.02 15.31
CA GLN A 32 -9.70 -19.98 15.08
C GLN A 32 -9.74 -20.58 13.66
N ARG A 33 -10.95 -20.78 13.12
CA ARG A 33 -11.14 -21.24 11.75
C ARG A 33 -10.63 -20.19 10.75
N ASP A 34 -10.97 -18.92 10.95
CA ASP A 34 -10.50 -17.84 10.08
C ASP A 34 -8.97 -17.75 10.09
N LEU A 35 -8.35 -17.83 11.26
CA LEU A 35 -6.89 -17.82 11.41
C LEU A 35 -6.25 -19.04 10.73
N SER A 36 -6.87 -20.21 10.85
CA SER A 36 -6.41 -21.43 10.16
C SER A 36 -6.52 -21.34 8.65
N LEU A 37 -7.43 -20.52 8.11
CA LEU A 37 -7.58 -20.28 6.66
C LEU A 37 -6.62 -19.19 6.17
N ALA A 38 -6.49 -18.09 6.91
CA ALA A 38 -5.65 -16.95 6.56
C ALA A 38 -4.15 -17.26 6.71
N TYR A 39 -3.81 -18.22 7.57
CA TYR A 39 -2.45 -18.63 7.86
C TYR A 39 -2.34 -20.16 7.95
N SER A 40 -1.44 -20.68 8.77
CA SER A 40 -1.25 -22.11 8.93
C SER A 40 -2.45 -22.80 9.60
N PRO A 41 -2.89 -23.98 9.11
CA PRO A 41 -2.31 -24.72 7.98
C PRO A 41 -2.89 -24.36 6.60
N GLY A 42 -4.00 -23.62 6.52
CA GLY A 42 -4.79 -23.44 5.30
C GLY A 42 -4.11 -22.64 4.19
N VAL A 43 -3.22 -21.70 4.52
CA VAL A 43 -2.47 -20.92 3.52
C VAL A 43 -1.63 -21.80 2.58
N ALA A 44 -1.26 -23.02 3.01
CA ALA A 44 -0.50 -23.96 2.21
C ALA A 44 -1.19 -24.28 0.87
N TYR A 45 -2.52 -24.35 0.84
CA TYR A 45 -3.26 -24.68 -0.39
C TYR A 45 -3.18 -23.56 -1.44
N ALA A 46 -3.10 -22.29 -1.04
CA ALA A 46 -2.85 -21.19 -1.97
C ALA A 46 -1.43 -21.26 -2.55
N CYS A 47 -0.45 -21.64 -1.72
CA CYS A 47 0.93 -21.85 -2.17
C CYS A 47 1.04 -23.03 -3.16
N GLU A 48 0.44 -24.17 -2.84
CA GLU A 48 0.41 -25.36 -3.70
C GLU A 48 -0.26 -25.06 -5.05
N ALA A 49 -1.36 -24.28 -5.06
CA ALA A 49 -2.00 -23.82 -6.28
C ALA A 49 -1.05 -23.01 -7.19
N ILE A 50 -0.25 -22.10 -6.60
CA ILE A 50 0.74 -21.31 -7.36
C ILE A 50 1.92 -22.18 -7.84
N VAL A 51 2.33 -23.17 -7.05
CA VAL A 51 3.37 -24.13 -7.46
C VAL A 51 2.90 -24.96 -8.66
N ALA A 52 1.63 -25.37 -8.67
CA ALA A 52 1.03 -26.11 -9.77
C ALA A 52 0.80 -25.24 -11.02
N ASP A 53 0.29 -24.02 -10.85
CA ASP A 53 0.15 -23.03 -11.91
C ASP A 53 0.52 -21.61 -11.41
N PRO A 54 1.66 -21.05 -11.85
CA PRO A 54 2.08 -19.69 -11.48
C PRO A 54 1.08 -18.58 -11.80
N LYS A 55 0.11 -18.81 -12.71
CA LYS A 55 -0.93 -17.84 -13.04
C LYS A 55 -1.92 -17.62 -11.89
N GLU A 56 -2.10 -18.61 -11.01
CA GLU A 56 -2.96 -18.50 -9.84
C GLU A 56 -2.50 -17.40 -8.87
N ALA A 57 -1.25 -16.93 -8.96
CA ALA A 57 -0.80 -15.79 -8.19
C ALA A 57 -1.73 -14.56 -8.34
N GLY A 58 -2.39 -14.39 -9.50
CA GLY A 58 -3.37 -13.33 -9.71
C GLY A 58 -4.75 -13.56 -9.06
N SER A 59 -5.15 -14.82 -8.85
CA SER A 59 -6.47 -15.20 -8.30
C SER A 59 -6.45 -15.37 -6.79
N VAL A 60 -5.35 -15.91 -6.22
CA VAL A 60 -5.24 -16.22 -4.78
C VAL A 60 -4.44 -15.19 -3.98
N THR A 61 -4.01 -14.09 -4.60
CA THR A 61 -3.31 -12.98 -3.91
C THR A 61 -3.83 -11.62 -4.36
N ALA A 62 -3.38 -10.55 -3.70
CA ALA A 62 -3.69 -9.17 -4.10
C ALA A 62 -3.02 -8.72 -5.42
N ARG A 63 -2.14 -9.56 -6.02
CA ARG A 63 -1.34 -9.22 -7.22
C ARG A 63 -2.19 -8.71 -8.39
N GLY A 64 -3.43 -9.18 -8.53
CA GLY A 64 -4.33 -8.73 -9.60
C GLY A 64 -4.67 -7.23 -9.56
N ASN A 65 -4.62 -6.61 -8.38
CA ASN A 65 -4.99 -5.19 -8.18
C ASN A 65 -3.86 -4.33 -7.58
N LEU A 66 -2.77 -4.94 -7.11
CA LEU A 66 -1.69 -4.26 -6.40
C LEU A 66 -0.63 -3.67 -7.35
N VAL A 67 -0.35 -2.37 -7.23
CA VAL A 67 0.64 -1.64 -8.02
C VAL A 67 1.68 -0.98 -7.13
N ALA A 68 2.97 -1.25 -7.36
CA ALA A 68 4.05 -0.59 -6.63
C ALA A 68 4.40 0.78 -7.24
N VAL A 69 4.32 1.84 -6.44
CA VAL A 69 4.86 3.17 -6.79
C VAL A 69 6.31 3.27 -6.33
N ILE A 70 7.25 3.05 -7.28
CA ILE A 70 8.68 2.96 -7.00
C ILE A 70 9.42 4.24 -7.41
N THR A 71 10.31 4.73 -6.56
CA THR A 71 11.24 5.83 -6.85
C THR A 71 12.52 5.68 -6.03
N ASN A 72 13.62 6.27 -6.51
CA ASN A 72 14.85 6.44 -5.73
C ASN A 72 14.97 7.87 -5.13
N GLY A 73 14.02 8.77 -5.40
CA GLY A 73 14.00 10.13 -4.85
C GLY A 73 14.92 11.15 -5.55
N THR A 74 15.50 10.79 -6.69
CA THR A 74 16.43 11.68 -7.43
C THR A 74 15.75 12.78 -8.25
N ALA A 75 14.43 12.68 -8.47
CA ALA A 75 13.63 13.67 -9.19
C ALA A 75 12.24 13.82 -8.56
N VAL A 76 12.17 14.51 -7.42
CA VAL A 76 10.91 14.72 -6.70
C VAL A 76 10.35 16.10 -7.02
N LEU A 77 9.33 16.15 -7.88
CA LEU A 77 8.66 17.39 -8.29
C LEU A 77 9.70 18.43 -8.79
N GLY A 78 9.61 19.68 -8.32
CA GLY A 78 10.63 20.71 -8.56
C GLY A 78 11.75 20.76 -7.51
N LEU A 79 11.82 19.77 -6.60
CA LEU A 79 12.79 19.74 -5.51
C LEU A 79 14.11 19.04 -5.88
N GLY A 80 14.14 18.32 -7.01
CA GLY A 80 15.32 17.61 -7.49
C GLY A 80 15.61 16.34 -6.68
N ASP A 81 16.90 16.08 -6.47
CA ASP A 81 17.38 14.93 -5.71
C ASP A 81 17.36 15.23 -4.21
N ILE A 82 16.34 14.71 -3.54
CA ILE A 82 16.15 14.84 -2.08
C ILE A 82 16.19 13.48 -1.38
N GLY A 83 16.54 12.43 -2.12
CA GLY A 83 16.62 11.06 -1.63
C GLY A 83 15.27 10.39 -1.34
N PRO A 84 15.30 9.08 -1.06
CA PRO A 84 14.09 8.25 -1.00
C PRO A 84 13.17 8.58 0.19
N LEU A 85 13.74 8.98 1.33
CA LEU A 85 12.95 9.32 2.53
C LEU A 85 12.12 10.59 2.31
N ALA A 86 12.72 11.63 1.74
CA ALA A 86 12.01 12.89 1.51
C ALA A 86 11.00 12.78 0.34
N GLY A 87 11.20 11.83 -0.59
CA GLY A 87 10.24 11.51 -1.64
C GLY A 87 9.01 10.72 -1.15
N LYS A 88 9.07 10.09 0.04
CA LYS A 88 8.02 9.18 0.54
C LYS A 88 6.62 9.81 0.59
N PRO A 89 6.42 11.04 1.08
CA PRO A 89 5.09 11.68 1.08
C PRO A 89 4.51 11.82 -0.33
N VAL A 90 5.33 12.06 -1.35
CA VAL A 90 4.85 12.16 -2.74
C VAL A 90 4.39 10.78 -3.23
N MET A 91 5.11 9.71 -2.90
CA MET A 91 4.75 8.36 -3.32
C MET A 91 3.48 7.85 -2.65
N GLU A 92 3.30 8.12 -1.35
CA GLU A 92 2.02 7.86 -0.67
C GLU A 92 0.87 8.64 -1.31
N GLY A 93 1.13 9.89 -1.71
CA GLY A 93 0.15 10.71 -2.42
C GLY A 93 -0.30 10.06 -3.72
N LYS A 94 0.65 9.56 -4.53
CA LYS A 94 0.32 8.80 -5.75
C LYS A 94 -0.51 7.56 -5.45
N GLY A 95 -0.15 6.80 -4.40
CA GLY A 95 -0.92 5.62 -3.96
C GLY A 95 -2.37 5.95 -3.60
N VAL A 96 -2.59 7.03 -2.84
CA VAL A 96 -3.94 7.50 -2.51
C VAL A 96 -4.72 7.90 -3.75
N LEU A 97 -4.09 8.52 -4.75
CA LEU A 97 -4.77 8.87 -6.01
C LEU A 97 -5.18 7.62 -6.80
N PHE A 98 -4.31 6.60 -6.89
CA PHE A 98 -4.64 5.31 -7.50
C PHE A 98 -5.85 4.66 -6.83
N GLN A 99 -5.84 4.58 -5.50
CA GLN A 99 -6.93 3.98 -4.75
C GLN A 99 -8.24 4.79 -4.89
N LYS A 100 -8.16 6.11 -4.72
CA LYS A 100 -9.33 6.98 -4.64
C LYS A 100 -10.07 7.10 -5.96
N PHE A 101 -9.34 7.15 -7.08
CA PHE A 101 -9.92 7.43 -8.39
C PHE A 101 -10.02 6.20 -9.30
N ALA A 102 -9.22 5.16 -9.08
CA ALA A 102 -9.21 3.96 -9.93
C ALA A 102 -9.48 2.65 -9.17
N GLY A 103 -9.58 2.68 -7.83
CA GLY A 103 -9.76 1.46 -7.04
C GLY A 103 -8.54 0.53 -7.03
N ILE A 104 -7.36 1.05 -7.39
CA ILE A 104 -6.11 0.28 -7.46
C ILE A 104 -5.40 0.34 -6.10
N ASP A 105 -5.06 -0.84 -5.56
CA ASP A 105 -4.28 -0.95 -4.33
C ASP A 105 -2.80 -0.62 -4.60
N VAL A 106 -2.13 0.06 -3.66
CA VAL A 106 -0.72 0.50 -3.77
C VAL A 106 0.08 0.22 -2.50
#